data_AF-A0A968AC91-F1
#
_entry.id   AF-A0A968AC91-F1
#
_cell.length_a   1.000
_cell.length_b   1.000
_cell.length_c   1.000
_cell.angle_alpha   90.00
_cell.angle_beta   90.00
_cell.angle_gamma   90.00
#
_symmetry.space_group_name_H-M   'P 1'
#
loop_
_entity.id
_entity.type
_entity.pdbx_description
1 polymer ?
#
loop_
_entity_poly.entity_id
_entity_poly.type
_entity_poly.pdbx_seq_one_letter_code
_entity_poly.pdbx_strand_id
1 'polypeptide(L)'
;MKTNFLFQKFLMIICLSVMAAGLIHAVETEPPTIFQWLKLTPGSETGRLEAVAGAVEFQKWPQTEVRYLAPSVGKSLLLKPDLVNHEFTSYGIIQFGSDYWGQSRLKCRRLVENRLEGEMFVRVSLAPNSKAAQEYMLNRMTANAMSTEDLVSVYTMAQKPQKLGNVSYLIGSQENNDICVIFVRANICVNIRAKGCFADEALPLAQKIDKALVVQSPLGYQQLIARRPRVEIGYKAPDENTVPYDVKVPHNQKIVRVSAPLDGQNVANKDGTISLRGKTGAVSIKIIVLTDELLASFSEKELTIYE
;
A
#
# COMPACT_ATOMS: atom_id res chain seq x y z
N MET A 1 16.39 10.83 73.82
CA MET A 1 16.68 10.64 72.38
C MET A 1 15.90 11.68 71.58
N LYS A 2 16.56 12.76 71.14
CA LYS A 2 15.97 13.79 70.28
C LYS A 2 16.28 13.40 68.84
N THR A 3 15.29 12.90 68.11
CA THR A 3 15.40 12.63 66.68
C THR A 3 15.55 13.97 65.93
N ASN A 4 16.58 14.02 65.09
CA ASN A 4 17.03 15.23 64.39
C ASN A 4 15.99 15.67 63.34
N PHE A 5 15.17 16.65 63.70
CA PHE A 5 14.14 17.27 62.85
C PHE A 5 14.71 17.87 61.55
N LEU A 6 16.01 18.17 61.51
CA LEU A 6 16.72 18.65 60.32
C LEU A 6 16.92 17.57 59.24
N PHE A 7 17.02 16.29 59.61
CA PHE A 7 17.27 15.21 58.65
C PHE A 7 16.01 14.88 57.83
N GLN A 8 14.83 14.97 58.45
CA GLN A 8 13.55 14.79 57.74
C GLN A 8 13.26 15.90 56.73
N LYS A 9 13.63 17.16 57.03
CA LYS A 9 13.46 18.26 56.07
C LYS A 9 14.41 18.15 54.88
N PHE A 10 15.63 17.67 55.09
CA PHE A 10 16.59 17.44 54.00
C PHE A 10 16.14 16.28 53.08
N LEU A 11 15.62 15.19 53.65
CA LEU A 11 15.14 14.06 52.84
C LEU A 11 13.91 14.43 52.00
N MET A 12 13.02 15.29 52.53
CA MET A 12 11.82 15.74 51.81
C MET A 12 12.16 16.70 50.65
N ILE A 13 13.19 17.54 50.78
CA ILE A 13 13.67 18.42 49.70
C ILE A 13 14.36 17.61 48.60
N ILE A 14 15.09 16.54 48.96
CA ILE A 14 15.72 15.65 47.97
C ILE A 14 14.64 14.82 47.25
N CYS A 15 13.60 14.33 47.93
CA CYS A 15 12.49 13.64 47.26
C CYS A 15 11.66 14.57 46.37
N LEU A 16 11.45 15.85 46.74
CA LEU A 16 10.77 16.81 45.86
C LEU A 16 11.61 17.21 44.64
N SER A 17 12.94 17.32 44.78
CA SER A 17 13.82 17.66 43.66
C SER A 17 14.03 16.48 42.70
N VAL A 18 13.99 15.24 43.17
CA VAL A 18 14.00 14.04 42.30
C VAL A 18 12.66 13.86 41.57
N MET A 19 11.52 14.23 42.18
CA MET A 19 10.24 14.21 41.47
C MET A 19 10.04 15.40 40.51
N ALA A 20 10.68 16.54 40.77
CA ALA A 20 10.69 17.69 39.84
C ALA A 20 11.69 17.54 38.68
N ALA A 21 12.78 16.79 38.87
CA ALA A 21 13.76 16.51 37.82
C ALA A 21 13.43 15.26 36.98
N GLY A 22 12.53 14.39 37.44
CA GLY A 22 12.16 13.13 36.78
C GLY A 22 10.97 13.21 35.80
N LEU A 23 10.34 14.37 35.62
CA LEU A 23 9.08 14.50 34.84
C LEU A 23 9.09 15.63 33.81
N ILE A 24 10.28 15.91 33.26
CA ILE A 24 10.40 16.55 31.95
C ILE A 24 11.40 15.73 31.14
N HIS A 25 11.10 14.43 30.97
CA HIS A 25 11.32 13.92 29.61
C HIS A 25 10.28 14.64 28.79
N ALA A 26 10.72 15.74 28.15
CA ALA A 26 10.13 16.12 26.89
C ALA A 26 10.20 14.85 26.05
N VAL A 27 9.11 14.08 26.06
CA VAL A 27 8.77 13.29 24.90
C VAL A 27 8.71 14.36 23.83
N GLU A 28 9.78 14.47 23.05
CA GLU A 28 9.69 15.02 21.71
C GLU A 28 8.58 14.19 21.08
N THR A 29 7.34 14.67 21.26
CA THR A 29 6.23 14.21 20.46
C THR A 29 6.63 14.72 19.10
N GLU A 30 7.29 13.86 18.32
CA GLU A 30 7.49 14.09 16.90
C GLU A 30 6.16 14.66 16.40
N PRO A 31 6.18 15.83 15.73
CA PRO A 31 4.96 16.45 15.26
C PRO A 31 4.19 15.36 14.51
N PRO A 32 2.86 15.21 14.76
CA PRO A 32 2.10 14.10 14.22
C PRO A 32 2.38 14.03 12.73
N THR A 33 3.08 12.98 12.32
CA THR A 33 3.49 12.83 10.94
C THR A 33 2.22 12.80 10.12
N ILE A 34 2.13 13.71 9.13
CA ILE A 34 0.95 13.83 8.24
C ILE A 34 0.61 12.47 7.59
N PHE A 35 1.62 11.60 7.49
CA PHE A 35 1.57 10.23 7.03
C PHE A 35 1.71 9.27 8.20
N GLN A 36 0.61 8.60 8.55
CA GLN A 36 0.59 7.65 9.67
C GLN A 36 0.72 6.20 9.19
N TRP A 37 0.34 5.93 7.94
CA TRP A 37 0.19 4.57 7.43
C TRP A 37 1.26 4.21 6.42
N LEU A 38 1.63 5.14 5.54
CA LEU A 38 2.60 4.83 4.51
C LEU A 38 4.03 4.94 5.08
N LYS A 39 4.68 3.80 5.29
CA LYS A 39 6.14 3.77 5.48
C LYS A 39 6.79 4.28 4.21
N LEU A 40 7.29 5.50 4.26
CA LEU A 40 8.02 6.08 3.15
C LEU A 40 9.28 5.25 2.89
N THR A 41 9.49 4.85 1.64
CA THR A 41 10.76 4.22 1.24
C THR A 41 11.91 5.18 1.49
N PRO A 42 13.09 4.69 1.93
CA PRO A 42 14.30 5.51 2.00
C PRO A 42 14.52 6.25 0.67
N GLY A 43 14.73 7.57 0.74
CA GLY A 43 14.82 8.45 -0.44
C GLY A 43 13.51 9.12 -0.86
N SER A 44 12.40 8.91 -0.14
CA SER A 44 11.21 9.74 -0.31
C SER A 44 11.48 11.13 0.28
N GLU A 45 11.38 12.18 -0.54
CA GLU A 45 11.54 13.55 -0.09
C GLU A 45 10.29 13.99 0.70
N THR A 46 10.34 13.88 2.03
CA THR A 46 9.23 14.27 2.92
C THR A 46 8.75 15.70 2.62
N GLY A 47 9.66 16.65 2.38
CA GLY A 47 9.30 18.02 2.04
C GLY A 47 8.48 18.15 0.74
N ARG A 48 8.76 17.31 -0.26
CA ARG A 48 7.99 17.27 -1.52
C ARG A 48 6.57 16.75 -1.29
N LEU A 49 6.43 15.72 -0.45
CA LEU A 49 5.14 15.19 -0.04
C LEU A 49 4.32 16.24 0.70
N GLU A 50 4.92 16.95 1.66
CA GLU A 50 4.28 18.00 2.44
C GLU A 50 3.85 19.18 1.57
N ALA A 51 4.70 19.63 0.64
CA ALA A 51 4.38 20.71 -0.27
C ALA A 51 3.16 20.39 -1.13
N VAL A 52 3.12 19.19 -1.74
CA VAL A 52 1.96 18.76 -2.53
C VAL A 52 0.75 18.55 -1.62
N ALA A 53 0.91 17.98 -0.42
CA ALA A 53 -0.16 17.80 0.56
C ALA A 53 -0.84 19.14 0.91
N GLY A 54 -0.04 20.17 1.15
CA GLY A 54 -0.52 21.53 1.45
C GLY A 54 -1.28 22.12 0.26
N ALA A 55 -0.71 22.03 -0.94
CA ALA A 55 -1.31 22.57 -2.16
C ALA A 55 -2.68 21.95 -2.49
N VAL A 56 -2.84 20.65 -2.22
CA VAL A 56 -4.09 19.93 -2.49
C VAL A 56 -5.05 19.90 -1.30
N GLU A 57 -4.72 20.61 -0.23
CA GLU A 57 -5.46 20.65 1.03
C GLU A 57 -5.77 19.25 1.59
N PHE A 58 -4.77 18.37 1.61
CA PHE A 58 -4.89 16.95 1.98
C PHE A 58 -5.65 16.72 3.30
N GLN A 59 -5.50 17.61 4.28
CA GLN A 59 -6.19 17.50 5.58
C GLN A 59 -7.71 17.67 5.49
N LYS A 60 -8.21 18.27 4.40
CA LYS A 60 -9.65 18.45 4.14
C LYS A 60 -10.25 17.31 3.31
N TRP A 61 -9.44 16.33 2.88
CA TRP A 61 -9.96 15.23 2.07
C TRP A 61 -10.93 14.36 2.88
N PRO A 62 -12.07 13.98 2.30
CA PRO A 62 -13.11 13.24 3.01
C PRO A 62 -12.61 11.87 3.45
N GLN A 63 -12.80 11.53 4.72
CA GLN A 63 -12.53 10.20 5.25
C GLN A 63 -13.83 9.39 5.32
N THR A 64 -13.73 8.07 5.11
CA THR A 64 -14.90 7.19 5.09
C THR A 64 -14.62 5.91 5.84
N GLU A 65 -15.60 5.45 6.63
CA GLU A 65 -15.53 4.15 7.31
C GLU A 65 -15.95 2.96 6.44
N VAL A 66 -16.56 3.22 5.28
CA VAL A 66 -16.89 2.15 4.33
C VAL A 66 -15.63 1.64 3.64
N ARG A 67 -15.64 0.37 3.24
CA ARG A 67 -14.55 -0.27 2.49
C ARG A 67 -15.13 -1.10 1.36
N TYR A 68 -14.34 -1.29 0.32
CA TYR A 68 -14.69 -2.12 -0.84
C TYR A 68 -13.58 -3.13 -1.11
N LEU A 69 -13.90 -4.12 -1.93
CA LEU A 69 -12.93 -5.06 -2.48
C LEU A 69 -12.38 -4.50 -3.80
N ALA A 70 -11.11 -4.78 -4.05
CA ALA A 70 -10.48 -4.38 -5.29
C ALA A 70 -11.15 -5.09 -6.48
N PRO A 71 -11.59 -4.36 -7.51
CA PRO A 71 -12.16 -4.96 -8.70
C PRO A 71 -11.04 -5.57 -9.55
N SER A 72 -11.36 -6.66 -10.25
CA SER A 72 -10.51 -7.13 -11.33
C SER A 72 -10.58 -6.14 -12.49
N VAL A 73 -9.42 -5.73 -13.00
CA VAL A 73 -9.30 -4.81 -14.13
C VAL A 73 -8.60 -5.54 -15.27
N GLY A 74 -9.22 -5.54 -16.44
CA GLY A 74 -8.68 -6.11 -17.67
C GLY A 74 -9.14 -5.31 -18.88
N LYS A 75 -8.61 -5.65 -20.07
CA LYS A 75 -8.93 -4.92 -21.31
C LYS A 75 -10.42 -4.87 -21.66
N SER A 76 -11.23 -5.83 -21.18
CA SER A 76 -12.67 -5.86 -21.40
C SER A 76 -13.41 -4.67 -20.80
N LEU A 77 -12.80 -3.94 -19.86
CA LEU A 77 -13.36 -2.71 -19.31
C LEU A 77 -13.10 -1.48 -20.20
N LEU A 78 -12.22 -1.57 -21.20
CA LEU A 78 -11.97 -0.46 -22.13
C LEU A 78 -13.20 -0.21 -23.04
N LEU A 79 -13.32 0.99 -23.59
CA LEU A 79 -14.31 1.27 -24.65
C LEU A 79 -13.88 0.61 -25.96
N LYS A 80 -12.57 0.57 -26.22
CA LYS A 80 -11.98 -0.05 -27.42
C LYS A 80 -11.03 -1.20 -27.04
N PRO A 81 -11.55 -2.36 -26.59
CA PRO A 81 -10.71 -3.49 -26.20
C PRO A 81 -9.83 -4.03 -27.34
N ASP A 82 -10.29 -3.90 -28.58
CA ASP A 82 -9.59 -4.37 -29.79
C ASP A 82 -8.30 -3.60 -30.09
N LEU A 83 -8.09 -2.43 -29.44
CA LEU A 83 -6.79 -1.74 -29.52
C LEU A 83 -5.67 -2.52 -28.83
N VAL A 84 -5.99 -3.39 -27.88
CA VAL A 84 -5.01 -4.09 -27.05
C VAL A 84 -4.55 -5.38 -27.72
N ASN A 85 -3.30 -5.39 -28.20
CA ASN A 85 -2.65 -6.61 -28.71
C ASN A 85 -1.57 -7.17 -27.77
N HIS A 86 -1.21 -6.44 -26.72
CA HIS A 86 -0.45 -6.99 -25.59
C HIS A 86 -1.06 -6.56 -24.27
N GLU A 87 -1.30 -7.54 -23.39
CA GLU A 87 -1.86 -7.34 -22.05
C GLU A 87 -0.99 -8.09 -21.04
N PHE A 88 -0.66 -7.44 -19.93
CA PHE A 88 0.11 -8.04 -18.86
C PHE A 88 -0.41 -7.57 -17.51
N THR A 89 -0.67 -8.52 -16.62
CA THR A 89 -1.09 -8.24 -15.24
C THR A 89 -0.02 -8.75 -14.28
N SER A 90 0.33 -7.92 -13.29
CA SER A 90 1.21 -8.29 -12.19
C SER A 90 0.64 -7.84 -10.86
N TYR A 91 1.06 -8.55 -9.80
CA TYR A 91 0.60 -8.30 -8.44
C TYR A 91 1.77 -7.96 -7.54
N GLY A 92 1.58 -6.94 -6.71
CA GLY A 92 2.56 -6.49 -5.74
C GLY A 92 1.98 -6.42 -4.33
N ILE A 93 2.86 -6.45 -3.35
CA ILE A 93 2.54 -6.23 -1.94
C ILE A 93 2.95 -4.80 -1.59
N ILE A 94 2.11 -4.12 -0.81
CA ILE A 94 2.35 -2.80 -0.23
C ILE A 94 2.27 -2.97 1.29
N GLN A 95 3.15 -2.31 2.03
CA GLN A 95 3.09 -2.28 3.49
C GLN A 95 2.45 -0.97 3.96
N PHE A 96 1.45 -1.06 4.82
CA PHE A 96 0.84 0.06 5.52
C PHE A 96 0.98 -0.18 7.02
N GLY A 97 1.82 0.60 7.70
CA GLY A 97 2.20 0.37 9.09
C GLY A 97 2.86 -1.01 9.27
N SER A 98 2.25 -1.86 10.08
CA SER A 98 2.65 -3.27 10.30
C SER A 98 1.96 -4.26 9.36
N ASP A 99 0.96 -3.84 8.60
CA ASP A 99 0.12 -4.70 7.77
C ASP A 99 0.57 -4.73 6.31
N TYR A 100 0.28 -5.85 5.63
CA TYR A 100 0.49 -6.00 4.19
C TYR A 100 -0.84 -5.98 3.44
N TRP A 101 -0.82 -5.35 2.27
CA TRP A 101 -1.95 -5.19 1.37
C TRP A 101 -1.54 -5.37 -0.09
N GLY A 102 -2.50 -5.57 -0.97
CA GLY A 102 -2.25 -5.83 -2.38
C GLY A 102 -2.31 -4.60 -3.29
N GLN A 103 -1.57 -4.69 -4.38
CA GLN A 103 -1.81 -3.91 -5.60
C GLN A 103 -1.83 -4.83 -6.82
N SER A 104 -2.71 -4.55 -7.78
CA SER A 104 -2.60 -5.06 -9.13
C SER A 104 -2.06 -3.97 -10.06
N ARG A 105 -1.35 -4.40 -11.09
CA ARG A 105 -0.85 -3.56 -12.17
C ARG A 105 -1.21 -4.22 -13.49
N LEU A 106 -2.08 -3.59 -14.24
CA LEU A 106 -2.39 -3.94 -15.62
C LEU A 106 -1.59 -3.04 -16.55
N LYS A 107 -1.03 -3.64 -17.60
CA LYS A 107 -0.36 -2.94 -18.69
C LYS A 107 -0.96 -3.39 -20.01
N CYS A 108 -1.51 -2.45 -20.76
CA CYS A 108 -2.04 -2.66 -22.10
C CYS A 108 -1.18 -1.91 -23.11
N ARG A 109 -0.93 -2.53 -24.27
CA ARG A 109 -0.20 -1.89 -25.38
C ARG A 109 -0.85 -2.18 -26.72
N ARG A 110 -0.63 -1.24 -27.64
CA ARG A 110 -0.90 -1.38 -29.06
C ARG A 110 0.41 -1.21 -29.82
N LEU A 111 0.85 -2.30 -30.46
CA LEU A 111 1.98 -2.31 -31.38
C LEU A 111 1.50 -2.48 -32.81
N VAL A 112 1.87 -1.58 -33.72
CA VAL A 112 1.61 -1.72 -35.16
C VAL A 112 2.97 -1.72 -35.86
N GLU A 113 3.29 -2.77 -36.61
CA GLU A 113 4.58 -2.91 -37.30
C GLU A 113 5.78 -2.69 -36.36
N ASN A 114 5.72 -3.23 -35.13
CA ASN A 114 6.70 -3.04 -34.05
C ASN A 114 6.86 -1.60 -33.50
N ARG A 115 6.01 -0.65 -33.92
CA ARG A 115 5.94 0.70 -33.36
C ARG A 115 4.89 0.76 -32.25
N LEU A 116 5.25 1.40 -31.12
CA LEU A 116 4.30 1.68 -30.04
C LEU A 116 3.37 2.83 -30.43
N GLU A 117 2.09 2.53 -30.64
CA GLU A 117 1.06 3.55 -30.92
C GLU A 117 0.39 4.06 -29.65
N GLY A 118 0.44 3.28 -28.57
CA GLY A 118 -0.07 3.68 -27.27
C GLY A 118 0.17 2.63 -26.21
N GLU A 119 0.17 3.08 -24.97
CA GLU A 119 0.19 2.20 -23.81
C GLU A 119 -0.69 2.76 -22.70
N MET A 120 -1.26 1.85 -21.91
CA MET A 120 -1.98 2.19 -20.69
C MET A 120 -1.42 1.37 -19.54
N PHE A 121 -1.22 2.03 -18.40
CA PHE A 121 -0.89 1.42 -17.13
C PHE A 121 -2.01 1.72 -16.15
N VAL A 122 -2.58 0.67 -15.58
CA VAL A 122 -3.59 0.79 -14.51
C VAL A 122 -3.01 0.16 -13.26
N ARG A 123 -3.07 0.88 -12.16
CA ARG A 123 -2.73 0.38 -10.83
C ARG A 123 -3.94 0.51 -9.94
N VAL A 124 -4.33 -0.60 -9.31
CA VAL A 124 -5.34 -0.62 -8.25
C VAL A 124 -4.64 -1.06 -6.99
N SER A 125 -4.76 -0.28 -5.93
CA SER A 125 -4.16 -0.58 -4.62
C SER A 125 -5.27 -0.62 -3.57
N LEU A 126 -5.28 -1.70 -2.79
CA LEU A 126 -6.15 -1.85 -1.63
C LEU A 126 -5.39 -1.36 -0.38
N ALA A 127 -6.07 -0.62 0.48
CA ALA A 127 -5.54 -0.09 1.72
C ALA A 127 -6.44 -0.49 2.91
N PRO A 128 -5.95 -0.35 4.17
CA PRO A 128 -6.76 -0.67 5.36
C PRO A 128 -7.94 0.26 5.59
N ASN A 129 -7.84 1.50 5.14
CA ASN A 129 -8.84 2.55 5.32
C ASN A 129 -8.67 3.65 4.26
N SER A 130 -9.54 4.65 4.27
CA SER A 130 -9.48 5.75 3.30
C SER A 130 -8.26 6.63 3.46
N LYS A 131 -7.82 6.89 4.70
CA LYS A 131 -6.63 7.71 4.97
C LYS A 131 -5.37 7.08 4.37
N ALA A 132 -5.17 5.78 4.57
CA ALA A 132 -4.05 5.04 3.99
C ALA A 132 -4.08 5.02 2.44
N ALA A 133 -5.27 4.89 1.84
CA ALA A 133 -5.42 4.99 0.38
C ALA A 133 -5.06 6.39 -0.13
N GLN A 134 -5.44 7.44 0.59
CA GLN A 134 -5.12 8.83 0.28
C GLN A 134 -3.63 9.14 0.46
N GLU A 135 -3.00 8.65 1.51
CA GLU A 135 -1.53 8.74 1.70
C GLU A 135 -0.79 8.04 0.55
N TYR A 136 -1.26 6.85 0.15
CA TYR A 136 -0.71 6.14 -1.01
C TYR A 136 -0.89 6.93 -2.30
N MET A 137 -2.08 7.50 -2.52
CA MET A 137 -2.36 8.37 -3.66
C MET A 137 -1.37 9.54 -3.72
N LEU A 138 -1.15 10.23 -2.61
CA LEU A 138 -0.23 11.36 -2.52
C LEU A 138 1.22 10.94 -2.78
N ASN A 139 1.66 9.80 -2.27
CA ASN A 139 2.97 9.23 -2.65
C ASN A 139 3.07 8.95 -4.15
N ARG A 140 2.01 8.42 -4.77
CA ARG A 140 1.99 8.22 -6.22
C ARG A 140 2.03 9.53 -7.00
N MET A 141 1.40 10.58 -6.47
CA MET A 141 1.39 11.90 -7.07
C MET A 141 2.80 12.51 -7.10
N THR A 142 3.60 12.26 -6.06
CA THR A 142 4.96 12.82 -5.92
C THR A 142 6.07 11.96 -6.51
N ALA A 143 5.82 10.66 -6.74
CA ALA A 143 6.77 9.70 -7.28
C ALA A 143 7.00 9.86 -8.80
N ASN A 144 7.55 11.00 -9.21
CA ASN A 144 7.99 11.29 -10.58
C ASN A 144 9.12 12.34 -10.59
N ALA A 145 9.70 12.60 -11.76
CA ALA A 145 10.90 13.41 -11.93
C ALA A 145 10.70 14.94 -12.03
N MET A 146 9.46 15.45 -11.94
CA MET A 146 9.21 16.91 -11.97
C MET A 146 9.84 17.61 -10.76
N SER A 147 10.08 18.92 -10.82
CA SER A 147 10.41 19.67 -9.61
C SER A 147 9.23 19.70 -8.62
N THR A 148 9.48 20.09 -7.37
CA THR A 148 8.42 20.14 -6.35
C THR A 148 7.43 21.26 -6.66
N GLU A 149 7.94 22.39 -7.15
CA GLU A 149 7.18 23.55 -7.61
C GLU A 149 6.27 23.18 -8.78
N ASP A 150 6.79 22.46 -9.77
CA ASP A 150 6.01 21.99 -10.92
C ASP A 150 4.89 21.05 -10.49
N LEU A 151 5.15 20.14 -9.54
CA LEU A 151 4.09 19.27 -9.03
C LEU A 151 2.99 20.05 -8.31
N VAL A 152 3.38 20.97 -7.43
CA VAL A 152 2.43 21.83 -6.73
C VAL A 152 1.56 22.57 -7.75
N SER A 153 2.18 23.17 -8.76
CA SER A 153 1.47 23.86 -9.85
C SER A 153 0.50 22.93 -10.58
N VAL A 154 1.00 21.78 -11.05
CA VAL A 154 0.22 20.77 -11.79
C VAL A 154 -1.01 20.32 -11.00
N TYR A 155 -0.87 19.96 -9.72
CA TYR A 155 -2.01 19.46 -8.93
C TYR A 155 -2.96 20.55 -8.44
N THR A 156 -2.48 21.78 -8.29
CA THR A 156 -3.34 22.93 -7.98
C THR A 156 -4.24 23.27 -9.17
N MET A 157 -3.70 23.16 -10.40
CA MET A 157 -4.42 23.45 -11.65
C MET A 157 -5.16 22.23 -12.22
N ALA A 158 -4.89 21.03 -11.72
CA ALA A 158 -5.47 19.80 -12.23
C ALA A 158 -7.00 19.79 -12.12
N GLN A 159 -7.65 19.31 -13.19
CA GLN A 159 -9.10 19.13 -13.18
C GLN A 159 -9.47 18.05 -12.16
N LYS A 160 -10.59 18.27 -11.46
CA LYS A 160 -11.21 17.31 -10.55
C LYS A 160 -12.48 16.75 -11.19
N PRO A 161 -12.43 15.57 -11.83
CA PRO A 161 -13.60 15.01 -12.50
C PRO A 161 -14.79 14.85 -11.53
N GLN A 162 -15.95 15.41 -11.90
CA GLN A 162 -17.14 15.28 -11.06
C GLN A 162 -17.56 13.82 -10.94
N LYS A 163 -18.04 13.43 -9.76
CA LYS A 163 -18.57 12.09 -9.46
C LYS A 163 -17.56 10.95 -9.64
N LEU A 164 -16.26 11.22 -9.61
CA LEU A 164 -15.21 10.20 -9.62
C LEU A 164 -14.49 10.16 -8.27
N GLY A 165 -14.56 9.01 -7.60
CA GLY A 165 -13.95 8.83 -6.28
C GLY A 165 -14.54 9.74 -5.19
N ASN A 166 -13.94 9.66 -4.01
CA ASN A 166 -14.05 10.66 -2.94
C ASN A 166 -13.05 11.80 -3.16
N VAL A 167 -11.92 11.50 -3.80
CA VAL A 167 -10.88 12.44 -4.23
C VAL A 167 -10.40 11.99 -5.60
N SER A 168 -10.24 12.91 -6.55
CA SER A 168 -9.74 12.60 -7.89
C SER A 168 -9.03 13.77 -8.55
N TYR A 169 -8.09 13.44 -9.43
CA TYR A 169 -7.36 14.36 -10.29
C TYR A 169 -7.23 13.78 -11.69
N LEU A 170 -7.39 14.65 -12.68
CA LEU A 170 -7.08 14.41 -14.08
C LEU A 170 -5.94 15.37 -14.47
N ILE A 171 -4.84 14.79 -14.94
CA ILE A 171 -3.61 15.50 -15.28
C ILE A 171 -3.21 15.11 -16.69
N GLY A 172 -2.62 16.04 -17.42
CA GLY A 172 -2.14 15.84 -18.77
C GLY A 172 -2.93 16.65 -19.77
N SER A 173 -2.57 16.51 -21.04
CA SER A 173 -3.20 17.22 -22.15
C SER A 173 -3.56 16.23 -23.24
N GLN A 174 -4.74 16.43 -23.84
CA GLN A 174 -5.15 15.71 -25.04
C GLN A 174 -4.21 16.00 -26.21
N GLU A 175 -3.65 17.21 -26.30
CA GLU A 175 -2.68 17.59 -27.33
C GLU A 175 -1.42 16.72 -27.28
N ASN A 176 -0.97 16.38 -26.06
CA ASN A 176 0.21 15.56 -25.85
C ASN A 176 -0.09 14.06 -25.81
N ASN A 177 -1.36 13.67 -25.91
CA ASN A 177 -1.82 12.28 -25.78
C ASN A 177 -1.16 11.55 -24.57
N ASP A 178 -1.04 12.21 -23.41
CA ASP A 178 -0.57 11.62 -22.15
C ASP A 178 -1.52 12.09 -21.05
N ILE A 179 -2.39 11.18 -20.61
CA ILE A 179 -3.43 11.43 -19.63
C ILE A 179 -3.19 10.55 -18.41
N CYS A 180 -3.26 11.16 -17.24
CA CYS A 180 -3.21 10.50 -15.95
C CYS A 180 -4.49 10.80 -15.17
N VAL A 181 -5.22 9.75 -14.80
CA VAL A 181 -6.35 9.82 -13.88
C VAL A 181 -5.95 9.11 -12.60
N ILE A 182 -6.04 9.79 -11.47
CA ILE A 182 -5.81 9.19 -10.16
C ILE A 182 -6.99 9.52 -9.25
N PHE A 183 -7.52 8.52 -8.57
CA PHE A 183 -8.62 8.72 -7.63
C PHE A 183 -8.56 7.75 -6.46
N VAL A 184 -9.21 8.13 -5.37
CA VAL A 184 -9.47 7.28 -4.21
C VAL A 184 -10.96 7.16 -4.02
N ARG A 185 -11.45 5.92 -3.92
CA ARG A 185 -12.81 5.58 -3.48
C ARG A 185 -12.67 4.74 -2.21
N ALA A 186 -13.10 5.29 -1.08
CA ALA A 186 -12.92 4.68 0.22
C ALA A 186 -11.47 4.20 0.44
N ASN A 187 -11.25 2.91 0.65
CA ASN A 187 -9.95 2.28 0.89
C ASN A 187 -9.21 1.82 -0.37
N ILE A 188 -9.64 2.24 -1.56
CA ILE A 188 -9.03 1.84 -2.84
C ILE A 188 -8.49 3.07 -3.55
N CYS A 189 -7.20 3.02 -3.89
CA CYS A 189 -6.55 4.00 -4.75
C CYS A 189 -6.37 3.41 -6.15
N VAL A 190 -6.78 4.16 -7.17
CA VAL A 190 -6.64 3.80 -8.58
C VAL A 190 -5.81 4.87 -9.27
N ASN A 191 -4.80 4.45 -10.04
CA ASN A 191 -3.98 5.32 -10.87
C ASN A 191 -3.92 4.73 -12.29
N ILE A 192 -4.42 5.48 -13.26
CA ILE A 192 -4.44 5.13 -14.68
C ILE A 192 -3.59 6.15 -15.41
N ARG A 193 -2.54 5.70 -16.09
CA ARG A 193 -1.77 6.52 -17.04
C ARG A 193 -1.92 5.94 -18.43
N ALA A 194 -2.41 6.73 -19.37
CA ALA A 194 -2.63 6.31 -20.74
C ALA A 194 -1.96 7.26 -21.73
N LYS A 195 -1.38 6.69 -22.78
CA LYS A 195 -0.65 7.41 -23.81
C LYS A 195 -1.06 7.02 -25.22
N GLY A 196 -0.90 7.95 -26.16
CA GLY A 196 -1.16 7.73 -27.58
C GLY A 196 -2.61 7.33 -27.81
N CYS A 197 -2.84 6.25 -28.56
CA CYS A 197 -4.20 5.77 -28.88
C CYS A 197 -5.08 5.39 -27.67
N PHE A 198 -4.51 5.28 -26.46
CA PHE A 198 -5.26 5.01 -25.23
C PHE A 198 -5.59 6.27 -24.41
N ALA A 199 -5.13 7.47 -24.79
CA ALA A 199 -5.29 8.68 -23.98
C ALA A 199 -6.76 8.94 -23.59
N ASP A 200 -7.68 8.81 -24.55
CA ASP A 200 -9.12 9.02 -24.35
C ASP A 200 -9.82 7.87 -23.59
N GLU A 201 -9.14 6.74 -23.36
CA GLU A 201 -9.68 5.60 -22.62
C GLU A 201 -9.50 5.75 -21.09
N ALA A 202 -8.59 6.62 -20.63
CA ALA A 202 -8.21 6.71 -19.22
C ALA A 202 -9.39 7.10 -18.30
N LEU A 203 -10.08 8.19 -18.63
CA LEU A 203 -11.19 8.69 -17.81
C LEU A 203 -12.43 7.77 -17.88
N PRO A 204 -12.87 7.28 -19.06
CA PRO A 204 -13.94 6.29 -19.12
C PRO A 204 -13.64 5.01 -18.34
N LEU A 205 -12.41 4.51 -18.38
CA LEU A 205 -12.01 3.36 -17.58
C LEU A 205 -12.10 3.67 -16.08
N ALA A 206 -11.59 4.83 -15.64
CA ALA A 206 -11.67 5.25 -14.26
C ALA A 206 -13.12 5.28 -13.75
N GLN A 207 -14.03 5.85 -14.54
CA GLN A 207 -15.46 5.91 -14.24
C GLN A 207 -16.12 4.54 -14.18
N LYS A 208 -15.75 3.61 -15.08
CA LYS A 208 -16.24 2.22 -15.04
C LYS A 208 -15.76 1.49 -13.78
N ILE A 209 -14.50 1.66 -13.40
CA ILE A 209 -13.94 1.08 -12.17
C ILE A 209 -14.68 1.65 -10.95
N ASP A 210 -14.85 2.96 -10.87
CA ASP A 210 -15.54 3.60 -9.76
C ASP A 210 -17.01 3.17 -9.66
N LYS A 211 -17.71 3.07 -10.79
CA LYS A 211 -19.07 2.52 -10.83
C LYS A 211 -19.12 1.08 -10.34
N ALA A 212 -18.16 0.24 -10.74
CA ALA A 212 -18.07 -1.14 -10.28
C ALA A 212 -17.82 -1.25 -8.77
N LEU A 213 -17.10 -0.29 -8.17
CA LEU A 213 -16.92 -0.20 -6.72
C LEU A 213 -18.21 0.17 -6.01
N VAL A 214 -18.92 1.20 -6.48
CA VAL A 214 -20.13 1.73 -5.83
C VAL A 214 -21.31 0.75 -5.88
N VAL A 215 -21.32 -0.19 -6.84
CA VAL A 215 -22.32 -1.26 -6.90
C VAL A 215 -22.07 -2.37 -5.88
N GLN A 216 -20.85 -2.48 -5.33
CA GLN A 216 -20.56 -3.47 -4.28
C GLN A 216 -21.27 -3.09 -2.97
N SER A 217 -21.60 -4.11 -2.17
CA SER A 217 -22.02 -3.87 -0.79
C SER A 217 -20.81 -3.33 0.02
N PRO A 218 -20.95 -2.17 0.69
CA PRO A 218 -19.88 -1.63 1.51
C PRO A 218 -19.58 -2.57 2.69
N LEU A 219 -18.29 -2.68 3.02
CA LEU A 219 -17.79 -3.53 4.10
C LEU A 219 -17.30 -2.68 5.27
N GLY A 220 -17.54 -3.17 6.49
CA GLY A 220 -16.81 -2.75 7.68
C GLY A 220 -15.40 -3.36 7.72
N TYR A 221 -14.56 -2.87 8.63
CA TYR A 221 -13.18 -3.35 8.77
C TYR A 221 -13.12 -4.86 9.04
N GLN A 222 -13.89 -5.36 10.01
CA GLN A 222 -13.89 -6.79 10.36
C GLN A 222 -14.35 -7.69 9.21
N GLN A 223 -15.31 -7.23 8.40
CA GLN A 223 -15.76 -7.96 7.21
C GLN A 223 -14.66 -8.02 6.14
N LEU A 224 -13.89 -6.94 5.96
CA LEU A 224 -12.76 -6.93 5.04
C LEU A 224 -11.63 -7.87 5.52
N ILE A 225 -11.29 -7.85 6.81
CA ILE A 225 -10.26 -8.71 7.40
C ILE A 225 -10.66 -10.18 7.37
N ALA A 226 -11.93 -10.51 7.61
CA ALA A 226 -12.44 -11.88 7.52
C ALA A 226 -12.28 -12.52 6.13
N ARG A 227 -12.11 -11.69 5.09
CA ARG A 227 -11.84 -12.14 3.72
C ARG A 227 -10.36 -12.35 3.41
N ARG A 228 -9.44 -12.05 4.33
CA ARG A 228 -8.02 -12.29 4.10
C ARG A 228 -7.72 -13.80 4.06
N PRO A 229 -6.72 -14.25 3.28
CA PRO A 229 -6.21 -15.61 3.39
C PRO A 229 -5.66 -15.88 4.80
N ARG A 230 -5.64 -17.13 5.23
CA ARG A 230 -4.91 -17.56 6.43
C ARG A 230 -3.69 -18.37 6.01
N VAL A 231 -2.57 -18.13 6.67
CA VAL A 231 -1.30 -18.75 6.37
C VAL A 231 -0.76 -19.38 7.64
N GLU A 232 -0.35 -20.63 7.54
CA GLU A 232 0.22 -21.39 8.66
C GLU A 232 1.56 -21.99 8.22
N ILE A 233 2.62 -21.70 8.98
CA ILE A 233 3.94 -22.29 8.77
C ILE A 233 4.05 -23.52 9.65
N GLY A 234 4.24 -24.67 9.01
CA GLY A 234 4.33 -25.97 9.68
C GLY A 234 5.60 -26.12 10.52
N TYR A 235 5.79 -27.34 11.01
CA TYR A 235 7.03 -27.73 11.68
C TYR A 235 8.02 -28.27 10.64
N LYS A 236 9.31 -27.96 10.84
CA LYS A 236 10.42 -28.54 10.09
C LYS A 236 10.74 -29.90 10.70
N ALA A 237 10.79 -30.96 9.91
CA ALA A 237 11.39 -32.23 10.36
C ALA A 237 12.93 -32.07 10.44
N PRO A 238 13.62 -32.75 11.38
CA PRO A 238 15.06 -32.59 11.58
C PRO A 238 15.90 -32.73 10.30
N ASP A 239 15.54 -33.70 9.46
CA ASP A 239 16.31 -34.09 8.27
C ASP A 239 15.83 -33.42 6.96
N GLU A 240 14.85 -32.51 7.03
CA GLU A 240 14.29 -31.87 5.84
C GLU A 240 14.95 -30.51 5.56
N ASN A 241 15.34 -30.27 4.31
CA ASN A 241 15.82 -28.95 3.87
C ASN A 241 14.68 -28.00 3.48
N THR A 242 13.45 -28.30 3.92
CA THR A 242 12.25 -27.57 3.57
C THR A 242 11.36 -27.34 4.78
N VAL A 243 10.55 -26.29 4.73
CA VAL A 243 9.48 -26.05 5.71
C VAL A 243 8.16 -26.01 4.98
N PRO A 244 7.18 -26.85 5.36
CA PRO A 244 5.86 -26.80 4.76
C PRO A 244 5.08 -25.58 5.26
N TYR A 245 4.19 -25.07 4.42
CA TYR A 245 3.20 -24.07 4.79
C TYR A 245 1.85 -24.40 4.14
N ASP A 246 0.77 -24.08 4.85
CA ASP A 246 -0.59 -24.20 4.34
C ASP A 246 -1.22 -22.82 4.17
N VAL A 247 -2.09 -22.70 3.17
CA VAL A 247 -2.81 -21.47 2.85
C VAL A 247 -4.29 -21.77 2.69
N LYS A 248 -5.10 -21.22 3.59
CA LYS A 248 -6.56 -21.30 3.54
C LYS A 248 -7.11 -19.99 3.01
N VAL A 249 -7.71 -20.04 1.82
CA VAL A 249 -8.41 -18.90 1.22
C VAL A 249 -9.91 -18.97 1.48
N PRO A 250 -10.59 -17.84 1.79
CA PRO A 250 -12.04 -17.78 1.76
C PRO A 250 -12.61 -18.17 0.39
N HIS A 251 -13.84 -18.69 0.38
CA HIS A 251 -14.47 -19.25 -0.81
C HIS A 251 -14.45 -18.25 -1.99
N ASN A 252 -14.16 -18.75 -3.20
CA ASN A 252 -14.05 -18.02 -4.47
C ASN A 252 -12.86 -17.06 -4.63
N GLN A 253 -11.91 -17.02 -3.72
CA GLN A 253 -10.66 -16.27 -3.92
C GLN A 253 -9.56 -17.13 -4.53
N LYS A 254 -8.71 -16.51 -5.35
CA LYS A 254 -7.52 -17.17 -5.92
C LYS A 254 -6.26 -16.55 -5.34
N ILE A 255 -5.28 -17.40 -5.04
CA ILE A 255 -3.94 -16.94 -4.69
C ILE A 255 -3.26 -16.47 -5.97
N VAL A 256 -2.82 -15.21 -6.00
CA VAL A 256 -2.12 -14.62 -7.15
C VAL A 256 -0.62 -14.45 -6.90
N ARG A 257 -0.20 -14.48 -5.64
CA ARG A 257 1.21 -14.41 -5.26
C ARG A 257 1.44 -15.01 -3.88
N VAL A 258 2.55 -15.73 -3.74
CA VAL A 258 3.14 -16.12 -2.46
C VAL A 258 4.59 -15.63 -2.45
N SER A 259 5.01 -14.98 -1.37
CA SER A 259 6.39 -14.54 -1.12
C SER A 259 6.89 -15.22 0.13
N ALA A 260 8.09 -15.80 0.08
CA ALA A 260 8.72 -16.47 1.20
C ALA A 260 10.07 -15.83 1.52
N PRO A 261 10.12 -14.63 2.12
CA PRO A 261 11.37 -14.10 2.66
C PRO A 261 11.91 -14.97 3.82
N LEU A 262 13.19 -15.29 3.73
CA LEU A 262 13.99 -15.92 4.77
C LEU A 262 15.16 -14.97 5.10
N ASP A 263 15.20 -14.49 6.34
CA ASP A 263 16.08 -13.39 6.80
C ASP A 263 15.98 -12.14 5.89
N GLY A 264 14.77 -11.85 5.44
CA GLY A 264 14.48 -10.72 4.53
C GLY A 264 14.81 -10.97 3.05
N GLN A 265 15.42 -12.10 2.68
CA GLN A 265 15.71 -12.44 1.29
C GLN A 265 14.67 -13.42 0.74
N ASN A 266 14.08 -13.11 -0.42
CA ASN A 266 13.11 -14.04 -1.03
C ASN A 266 13.81 -15.34 -1.45
N VAL A 267 13.31 -16.47 -0.93
CA VAL A 267 13.74 -17.80 -1.35
C VAL A 267 12.69 -18.46 -2.24
N ALA A 268 13.10 -19.51 -2.95
CA ALA A 268 12.19 -20.31 -3.75
C ALA A 268 11.16 -21.00 -2.85
N ASN A 269 9.90 -20.88 -3.22
CA ASN A 269 8.79 -21.61 -2.65
C ASN A 269 8.01 -22.32 -3.77
N LYS A 270 7.68 -23.59 -3.55
CA LYS A 270 6.94 -24.40 -4.53
C LYS A 270 6.09 -25.43 -3.79
N ASP A 271 4.88 -25.67 -4.30
CA ASP A 271 4.00 -26.76 -3.85
C ASP A 271 3.82 -26.80 -2.32
N GLY A 272 3.65 -25.63 -1.68
CA GLY A 272 3.44 -25.52 -0.23
C GLY A 272 4.71 -25.72 0.62
N THR A 273 5.90 -25.59 0.04
CA THR A 273 7.17 -25.70 0.77
C THR A 273 8.12 -24.52 0.53
N ILE A 274 8.97 -24.23 1.51
CA ILE A 274 10.01 -23.19 1.50
C ILE A 274 11.36 -23.89 1.55
N SER A 275 12.28 -23.54 0.64
CA SER A 275 13.64 -24.08 0.67
C SER A 275 14.51 -23.38 1.73
N LEU A 276 15.21 -24.18 2.55
CA LEU A 276 16.17 -23.72 3.56
C LEU A 276 17.63 -23.88 3.12
N ARG A 277 17.87 -24.24 1.86
CA ARG A 277 19.19 -24.71 1.39
C ARG A 277 20.31 -23.73 1.76
N GLY A 278 21.33 -24.24 2.47
CA GLY A 278 22.54 -23.48 2.83
C GLY A 278 22.38 -22.55 4.04
N LYS A 279 21.32 -22.73 4.84
CA LYS A 279 21.09 -21.97 6.07
C LYS A 279 21.29 -22.85 7.29
N THR A 280 21.99 -22.31 8.28
CA THR A 280 22.24 -22.92 9.59
C THR A 280 22.01 -21.88 10.69
N GLY A 281 21.75 -22.33 11.91
CA GLY A 281 21.45 -21.44 13.04
C GLY A 281 20.01 -20.93 13.07
N ALA A 282 19.78 -19.84 13.81
CA ALA A 282 18.46 -19.22 13.92
C ALA A 282 18.14 -18.44 12.63
N VAL A 283 17.01 -18.76 12.01
CA VAL A 283 16.49 -18.10 10.81
C VAL A 283 15.07 -17.61 11.05
N SER A 284 14.73 -16.45 10.49
CA SER A 284 13.35 -15.95 10.48
C SER A 284 12.71 -16.22 9.13
N ILE A 285 11.61 -16.97 9.14
CA ILE A 285 10.81 -17.28 7.96
C ILE A 285 9.53 -16.49 8.02
N LYS A 286 9.26 -15.72 6.96
CA LYS A 286 7.98 -15.04 6.77
C LYS A 286 7.35 -15.50 5.46
N ILE A 287 6.08 -15.86 5.50
CA ILE A 287 5.26 -16.14 4.31
C ILE A 287 4.24 -15.05 4.16
N ILE A 288 4.17 -14.44 2.99
CA ILE A 288 3.16 -13.44 2.62
C ILE A 288 2.37 -13.98 1.44
N VAL A 289 1.05 -14.07 1.60
CA VAL A 289 0.11 -14.52 0.56
C VAL A 289 -0.75 -13.35 0.14
N LEU A 290 -1.01 -13.25 -1.16
CA LEU A 290 -1.87 -12.23 -1.77
C LEU A 290 -2.91 -12.91 -2.66
N THR A 291 -4.17 -12.46 -2.54
CA THR A 291 -5.29 -12.93 -3.37
C THR A 291 -5.62 -11.97 -4.51
N ASP A 292 -6.46 -12.43 -5.44
CA ASP A 292 -6.97 -11.65 -6.57
C ASP A 292 -7.87 -10.47 -6.14
N GLU A 293 -8.45 -10.51 -4.94
CA GLU A 293 -9.13 -9.37 -4.30
C GLU A 293 -8.17 -8.35 -3.65
N LEU A 294 -6.86 -8.54 -3.83
CA LEU A 294 -5.78 -7.72 -3.27
C LEU A 294 -5.69 -7.76 -1.74
N LEU A 295 -6.24 -8.79 -1.11
CA LEU A 295 -6.11 -9.04 0.31
C LEU A 295 -4.83 -9.85 0.57
N ALA A 296 -4.01 -9.36 1.50
CA ALA A 296 -2.80 -10.04 1.90
C ALA A 296 -2.83 -10.46 3.36
N SER A 297 -2.17 -11.58 3.65
CA SER A 297 -1.86 -12.03 5.01
C SER A 297 -0.44 -12.50 5.07
N PHE A 298 0.10 -12.55 6.28
CA PHE A 298 1.39 -13.14 6.52
C PHE A 298 1.40 -14.00 7.77
N SER A 299 2.38 -14.90 7.82
CA SER A 299 2.78 -15.64 9.02
C SER A 299 4.30 -15.53 9.12
N GLU A 300 4.83 -15.43 10.33
CA GLU A 300 6.25 -15.32 10.61
C GLU A 300 6.62 -16.25 11.76
N LYS A 301 7.73 -16.97 11.61
CA LYS A 301 8.20 -17.96 12.58
C LYS A 301 9.72 -17.99 12.58
N GLU A 302 10.30 -17.99 13.78
CA GLU A 302 11.71 -18.26 13.97
C GLU A 302 11.93 -19.77 14.05
N LEU A 303 12.96 -20.26 13.35
CA LEU A 303 13.37 -21.66 13.36
C LEU A 303 14.87 -21.75 13.63
N THR A 304 15.28 -22.79 14.36
CA THR A 304 16.70 -23.13 14.51
C THR A 304 17.01 -24.30 13.58
N ILE A 305 17.98 -24.12 12.68
CA ILE A 305 18.47 -25.15 11.77
C ILE A 305 19.81 -25.68 12.31
N TYR A 306 19.83 -26.96 12.67
CA TYR A 306 21.05 -27.68 13.03
C TYR A 306 21.80 -28.15 11.78
N GLU A 307 23.12 -28.27 11.88
CA GLU A 307 24.00 -28.82 10.83
C GLU A 307 23.78 -30.31 10.57
#